data_AF-A0A452Z5S8-F1
#
_entry.id   AF-A0A452Z5S8-F1
#
_cell.length_a   1.000
_cell.length_b   1.000
_cell.length_c   1.000
_cell.angle_alpha   90.00
_cell.angle_beta   90.00
_cell.angle_gamma   90.00
#
_symmetry.space_group_name_H-M   'P 1'
#
loop_
_entity.id
_entity.type
_entity.pdbx_description
1 polymer ?
#
loop_
_entity_poly.entity_id
_entity_poly.type
_entity_poly.pdbx_seq_one_letter_code
_entity_poly.pdbx_strand_id
1 'polypeptide(L)'
;EVLDDALSTCESPRGEAIERFVLVGILCAHVMVALRPTITEAVKMLEGDMDIPEIPDRPLPFGHNFLMFSEAGSNFSASPAISGPLMDNGDMLR
;
A
#
# COMPACT_ATOMS: atom_id res chain seq x y z
N GLU A 1 15.74 10.26 -5.91
CA GLU A 1 15.01 9.43 -4.94
C GLU A 1 15.84 9.51 -3.66
N VAL A 2 15.31 10.17 -2.63
CA VAL A 2 16.06 10.48 -1.39
C VAL A 2 15.89 9.27 -0.49
N LEU A 3 16.77 8.28 -0.65
CA LEU A 3 16.89 7.19 0.31
C LEU A 3 17.75 7.72 1.46
N ASP A 4 17.14 7.94 2.63
CA ASP A 4 17.83 8.44 3.80
C ASP A 4 18.97 7.50 4.21
N ASP A 5 20.21 7.99 4.13
CA ASP A 5 21.42 7.33 4.66
C ASP A 5 21.33 7.01 6.18
N ALA A 6 20.31 7.52 6.87
CA ALA A 6 20.00 7.11 8.23
C ALA A 6 19.57 5.63 8.34
N LEU A 7 19.07 5.02 7.26
CA LEU A 7 18.79 3.58 7.18
C LEU A 7 20.04 2.74 6.83
N SER A 8 21.11 3.34 6.31
CA SER A 8 22.36 2.63 5.95
C SER A 8 23.32 2.43 7.13
N THR A 9 22.93 2.85 8.33
CA THR A 9 23.79 2.75 9.52
C THR A 9 23.68 1.36 10.15
N CYS A 10 24.49 0.46 9.60
CA CYS A 10 25.07 -0.70 10.26
C CYS A 10 24.08 -1.79 10.71
N GLU A 11 24.55 -3.03 10.59
CA GLU A 11 24.05 -4.26 11.24
C GLU A 11 24.00 -4.21 12.78
N SER A 12 23.73 -3.04 13.35
CA SER A 12 23.47 -2.87 14.77
C SER A 12 22.11 -3.50 15.08
N PRO A 13 21.97 -4.21 16.22
CA PRO A 13 20.69 -4.80 16.64
C PRO A 13 19.56 -3.76 16.77
N ARG A 14 19.90 -2.46 16.81
CA ARG A 14 18.93 -1.36 16.80
C ARG A 14 18.34 -1.09 15.41
N GLY A 15 19.09 -1.28 14.34
CA GLY A 15 18.63 -1.06 12.96
C GLY A 15 17.57 -2.08 12.56
N GLU A 16 17.84 -3.35 12.81
CA GLU A 16 16.92 -4.47 12.55
C GLU A 16 15.59 -4.32 13.31
N ALA A 17 15.63 -3.86 14.57
CA ALA A 17 14.43 -3.58 15.33
C ALA A 17 13.58 -2.49 14.66
N ILE A 18 14.20 -1.36 14.29
CA ILE A 18 13.50 -0.24 13.63
C ILE A 18 12.88 -0.67 12.30
N GLU A 19 13.61 -1.45 11.50
CA GLU A 19 13.11 -1.99 10.23
C GLU A 19 11.84 -2.83 10.44
N ARG A 20 11.83 -3.74 11.42
CA ARG A 20 10.64 -4.53 11.77
C ARG A 20 9.45 -3.64 12.16
N PHE A 21 9.68 -2.63 13.00
CA PHE A 21 8.61 -1.69 13.41
C PHE A 21 8.02 -0.93 12.21
N VAL A 22 8.88 -0.51 11.27
CA VAL A 22 8.44 0.22 10.07
C VAL A 22 7.60 -0.70 9.17
N LEU A 23 8.04 -1.93 8.91
CA LEU A 23 7.30 -2.88 8.08
C LEU A 23 5.93 -3.22 8.68
N VAL A 24 5.86 -3.53 9.98
CA VAL A 24 4.58 -3.77 10.67
C VAL A 24 3.69 -2.52 10.63
N GLY A 25 4.27 -1.33 10.79
CA GLY A 25 3.54 -0.06 10.66
C GLY A 25 2.91 0.14 9.28
N ILE A 26 3.64 -0.22 8.21
CA ILE A 26 3.15 -0.16 6.83
C ILE A 26 1.99 -1.16 6.63
N LEU A 27 2.11 -2.39 7.13
CA LEU A 27 1.03 -3.39 7.07
C LEU A 27 -0.24 -2.93 7.80
N CYS A 28 -0.09 -2.27 8.95
CA CYS A 28 -1.23 -1.70 9.70
C CYS A 28 -1.94 -0.57 8.94
N ALA A 29 -1.18 0.23 8.18
CA ALA A 29 -1.70 1.36 7.41
C ALA A 29 -2.31 0.95 6.05
N HIS A 30 -2.38 -0.34 5.74
CA HIS A 30 -2.82 -0.83 4.43
C HIS A 30 -4.20 -0.28 4.01
N VAL A 31 -4.34 0.04 2.72
CA VAL A 31 -5.53 0.70 2.15
C VAL A 31 -6.77 -0.18 2.26
N MET A 32 -6.61 -1.49 2.09
CA MET A 32 -7.68 -2.47 2.31
C MET A 32 -7.66 -2.97 3.75
N VAL A 33 -8.78 -2.79 4.46
CA VAL A 33 -8.95 -3.22 5.86
C VAL A 33 -8.78 -4.73 6.02
N ALA A 34 -9.23 -5.52 5.03
CA ALA A 34 -9.14 -6.98 5.08
C ALA A 34 -7.71 -7.53 5.07
N LEU A 35 -6.71 -6.71 4.72
CA LEU A 35 -5.30 -7.08 4.65
C LEU A 35 -4.50 -6.56 5.86
N ARG A 36 -5.12 -5.77 6.75
CA ARG A 36 -4.45 -5.32 7.98
C ARG A 36 -4.33 -6.50 8.94
N PRO A 37 -3.17 -6.69 9.59
CA PRO A 37 -3.03 -7.72 10.60
C PRO A 37 -3.94 -7.44 11.80
N THR A 38 -4.40 -8.50 12.45
CA THR A 38 -5.05 -8.35 13.76
C THR A 38 -4.04 -7.84 14.79
N ILE A 39 -4.52 -7.20 15.86
CA ILE A 39 -3.62 -6.65 16.89
C ILE A 39 -2.73 -7.74 17.52
N THR A 40 -3.24 -8.97 17.67
CA THR A 40 -2.47 -10.11 18.18
C THR A 40 -1.37 -10.53 17.21
N GLU A 41 -1.65 -10.54 15.90
CA GLU A 41 -0.63 -10.84 14.88
C GLU A 41 0.43 -9.73 14.82
N ALA A 42 0.01 -8.47 14.88
CA ALA A 42 0.94 -7.34 14.87
C ALA A 42 1.92 -7.40 16.05
N VAL A 43 1.45 -7.71 17.26
CA VAL A 43 2.33 -7.86 18.43
C VAL A 43 3.31 -9.03 18.25
N LYS A 44 2.84 -10.18 17.76
CA LYS A 44 3.73 -11.32 17.46
C LYS A 44 4.79 -10.98 16.41
N MET A 45 4.46 -10.17 15.41
CA MET A 45 5.41 -9.69 14.41
C MET A 45 6.46 -8.74 15.03
N LEU A 46 6.08 -7.93 16.03
CA LEU A 46 6.99 -7.03 16.74
C LEU A 46 7.90 -7.77 17.74
N GLU A 47 7.40 -8.83 18.36
CA GLU A 47 8.16 -9.67 19.30
C GLU A 47 9.10 -10.66 18.58
N GLY A 48 8.89 -10.88 17.27
CA GLY A 48 9.67 -11.83 16.46
C GLY A 48 9.15 -13.26 16.51
N ASP A 49 7.95 -13.47 17.06
CA ASP A 49 7.24 -14.76 17.10
C ASP A 49 6.56 -15.12 15.77
N MET A 50 6.46 -14.15 14.86
CA MET A 50 5.83 -14.28 13.55
C MET A 50 6.63 -13.49 12.51
N ASP A 51 6.86 -14.11 11.35
CA ASP A 51 7.55 -13.45 10.24
C ASP A 51 6.67 -12.36 9.60
N ILE A 52 7.35 -11.33 9.10
CA ILE A 52 6.70 -10.22 8.40
C ILE A 52 6.62 -10.57 6.90
N PRO A 53 5.43 -10.50 6.28
CA PRO A 53 5.30 -10.73 4.84
C PRO A 53 6.09 -9.68 4.05
N GLU A 54 6.72 -10.11 2.94
CA GLU A 54 7.51 -9.21 2.09
C GLU A 54 6.64 -8.10 1.50
N ILE A 55 7.09 -6.85 1.69
CA ILE A 55 6.45 -5.67 1.15
C ILE A 55 7.23 -5.23 -0.09
N PRO A 56 6.60 -5.12 -1.27
CA PRO A 56 7.29 -4.65 -2.46
C PRO A 56 7.74 -3.19 -2.27
N ASP A 57 8.99 -2.89 -2.65
CA ASP A 57 9.62 -1.56 -2.47
C ASP A 57 8.84 -0.41 -3.12
N ARG A 58 8.12 -0.72 -4.21
CA ARG A 58 7.32 0.25 -4.93
C ARG A 58 5.84 -0.07 -4.73
N PRO A 59 5.02 0.90 -4.27
CA PRO A 59 3.58 0.72 -4.25
C PRO A 59 3.11 0.42 -5.67
N LEU A 60 2.43 -0.72 -5.85
CA LEU A 60 1.85 -1.06 -7.14
C LEU A 60 0.90 0.07 -7.55
N PRO A 61 0.94 0.52 -8.83
CA PRO A 61 0.04 1.57 -9.29
C PRO A 61 -1.40 1.14 -9.00
N PHE A 62 -2.09 1.92 -8.15
CA PHE A 62 -3.44 1.63 -7.63
C PHE A 62 -4.48 1.35 -8.74
N GLY A 63 -4.23 1.75 -9.98
CA GLY A 63 -5.08 1.44 -11.14
C GLY A 63 -4.99 -0.01 -11.66
N HIS A 64 -3.91 -0.75 -11.38
CA HIS A 64 -3.75 -2.14 -11.85
C HIS A 64 -4.42 -3.15 -10.90
N ASN A 65 -4.41 -2.91 -9.59
CA ASN A 65 -5.01 -3.83 -8.62
C ASN A 65 -6.55 -3.80 -8.64
N PHE A 66 -7.19 -2.67 -8.95
CA PHE A 66 -8.64 -2.67 -9.14
C PHE A 66 -9.06 -3.57 -10.30
N LEU A 67 -8.27 -3.63 -11.40
CA LEU A 67 -8.56 -4.53 -12.52
C LEU A 67 -8.36 -6.00 -12.15
N MET A 68 -7.34 -6.34 -11.34
CA MET A 68 -7.09 -7.71 -10.87
C MET A 68 -8.12 -8.20 -9.83
N PHE A 69 -8.56 -7.35 -8.89
CA PHE A 69 -9.61 -7.72 -7.92
C PHE A 69 -11.04 -7.63 -8.50
N SER A 70 -11.24 -6.94 -9.62
CA SER A 70 -12.51 -6.83 -10.34
C SER A 70 -12.70 -7.91 -11.42
N GLU A 71 -11.72 -8.81 -11.60
CA GLU A 71 -11.83 -9.96 -12.53
C GLU A 71 -12.90 -10.98 -12.11
N ALA A 72 -13.62 -10.74 -11.00
CA ALA A 72 -14.84 -11.45 -10.62
C ALA A 72 -16.13 -10.64 -10.92
N GLY A 73 -16.24 -10.03 -12.10
CA GLY A 73 -17.55 -9.73 -12.69
C GLY A 73 -17.81 -8.30 -13.18
N SER A 74 -17.03 -7.80 -14.13
CA SER A 74 -17.46 -6.66 -14.96
C SER A 74 -17.15 -6.90 -16.43
N ASN A 75 -18.21 -7.17 -17.20
CA ASN A 75 -18.19 -7.39 -18.65
C ASN A 75 -18.06 -6.08 -19.45
N PHE A 76 -17.19 -5.16 -19.04
CA PHE A 76 -16.94 -3.96 -19.82
C PHE A 76 -15.58 -4.05 -20.49
N SER A 77 -15.62 -4.48 -21.76
CA SER A 77 -14.54 -4.39 -22.74
C SER A 77 -13.84 -3.03 -22.61
N ALA A 78 -12.65 -3.01 -22.04
CA ALA A 78 -11.81 -1.82 -22.00
C ALA A 78 -11.28 -1.54 -23.41
N SER A 79 -12.06 -0.79 -24.20
CA SER A 79 -11.56 -0.13 -25.39
C SER A 79 -10.52 0.92 -24.99
N PRO A 80 -9.31 0.94 -25.56
CA PRO A 80 -8.33 1.98 -25.32
C PRO A 80 -8.66 3.21 -26.20
N ALA A 81 -9.79 3.85 -25.96
CA ALA A 81 -10.12 5.20 -26.46
C ALA A 81 -11.46 5.69 -25.86
N ILE A 82 -11.47 6.95 -25.38
CA ILE A 82 -12.61 7.90 -25.27
C ILE A 82 -13.39 8.06 -23.92
N SER A 83 -13.46 9.34 -23.48
CA SER A 83 -14.44 10.04 -22.58
C SER A 83 -14.40 9.78 -21.06
N GLY A 84 -14.37 10.73 -20.12
CA GLY A 84 -14.57 12.21 -19.99
C GLY A 84 -14.42 12.59 -18.47
N PRO A 85 -14.94 13.74 -17.92
CA PRO A 85 -15.74 14.80 -18.53
C PRO A 85 -15.03 16.16 -18.58
N LEU A 86 -15.46 16.99 -19.55
CA LEU A 86 -15.23 18.42 -19.61
C LEU A 86 -16.05 19.08 -18.47
N MET A 87 -15.39 19.80 -17.57
CA MET A 87 -16.09 20.64 -16.58
C MET A 87 -16.56 21.92 -17.27
N ASP A 88 -17.88 22.09 -17.39
CA ASP A 88 -18.49 23.36 -17.78
C ASP A 88 -18.56 24.28 -16.56
N ASN A 89 -17.84 25.39 -16.61
CA ASN A 89 -17.72 26.35 -15.50
C ASN A 89 -18.87 27.38 -15.48
N GLY A 90 -20.07 27.01 -15.96
CA GLY A 90 -21.13 27.95 -16.31
C GLY A 90 -22.20 28.29 -15.26
N ASP A 91 -22.35 27.53 -14.16
CA ASP A 91 -23.59 27.63 -13.34
C ASP A 91 -23.40 27.66 -11.82
N MET A 92 -22.24 28.12 -11.32
CA MET A 92 -22.00 28.21 -9.86
C MET A 92 -22.53 29.48 -9.19
N LEU A 93 -23.33 30.32 -9.87
CA LEU A 93 -23.93 31.53 -9.29
C LEU A 93 -25.41 31.68 -9.68
N ARG A 94 -26.30 30.95 -9.00
CA ARG A 94 -27.71 31.30 -8.85
C ARG A 94 -28.18 31.07 -7.42
#